data_AF-A0A3C0NRU6-F1
#
_entry.id   AF-A0A3C0NRU6-F1
#
_cell.length_a   1.000
_cell.length_b   1.000
_cell.length_c   1.000
_cell.angle_alpha   90.00
_cell.angle_beta   90.00
_cell.angle_gamma   90.00
#
_symmetry.space_group_name_H-M   'P 1'
#
loop_
_entity.id
_entity.type
_entity.pdbx_description
1 polymer ?
#
loop_
_entity_poly.entity_id
_entity_poly.type
_entity_poly.pdbx_seq_one_letter_code
_entity_poly.pdbx_strand_id
1 'polypeptide(L)'
;EGKFVTSRQIKDRLTKELLVNVALRVEDTEDTDVFRVSGRGELHLTILLENMRREGFEMAVGKPRVVYREINGEKCEPYEILTVDVEDENQGAVMEELGRRRGEMQNMESDGNGRTRLEYKIPARGLIGFQGEFLTLTRGTGLMAHIFDEYAPVKADMPGRRNGVLISAEHGEAVAYALWKLQDRGKMFSVPGDKLYEGMVIGIHSRDN
;
A
#
# COMPACT_ATOMS: atom_id res chain seq x y z
N GLU A 1 -5.46 0.47 -22.01
CA GLU A 1 -6.30 1.52 -22.62
C GLU A 1 -7.74 1.31 -22.17
N GLY A 2 -8.16 2.18 -21.27
CA GLY A 2 -9.44 2.18 -20.57
C GLY A 2 -10.46 2.98 -21.35
N LYS A 3 -11.72 2.62 -21.19
CA LYS A 3 -12.83 3.30 -21.87
C LYS A 3 -13.22 4.59 -21.16
N PHE A 4 -12.96 4.67 -19.85
CA PHE A 4 -13.37 5.79 -19.01
C PHE A 4 -12.14 6.50 -18.43
N VAL A 5 -11.86 7.70 -18.94
CA VAL A 5 -10.62 8.46 -18.63
C VAL A 5 -10.89 9.88 -18.15
N THR A 6 -12.13 10.37 -18.29
CA THR A 6 -12.45 11.77 -17.99
C THR A 6 -12.75 11.98 -16.51
N SER A 7 -12.38 13.14 -15.96
CA SER A 7 -12.64 13.50 -14.56
C SER A 7 -14.13 13.44 -14.21
N ARG A 8 -15.00 13.82 -15.15
CA ARG A 8 -16.46 13.69 -14.99
C ARG A 8 -16.91 12.24 -14.80
N GLN A 9 -16.43 11.31 -15.63
CA GLN A 9 -16.78 9.89 -15.51
C GLN A 9 -16.29 9.30 -14.17
N ILE A 10 -15.09 9.67 -13.74
CA ILE A 10 -14.53 9.26 -12.45
C ILE A 10 -15.40 9.80 -11.30
N LYS A 11 -15.75 11.10 -11.35
CA LYS A 11 -16.62 11.74 -10.34
C LYS A 11 -17.97 11.06 -10.26
N ASP A 12 -18.65 10.84 -11.39
CA ASP A 12 -19.95 10.19 -11.44
C ASP A 12 -19.90 8.77 -10.82
N ARG A 13 -18.82 8.03 -11.08
CA ARG A 13 -18.60 6.68 -10.53
C ARG A 13 -18.33 6.71 -9.02
N LEU A 14 -17.55 7.67 -8.53
CA LEU A 14 -17.29 7.87 -7.11
C LEU A 14 -18.56 8.30 -6.36
N THR A 15 -19.35 9.21 -6.94
CA THR A 15 -20.65 9.63 -6.39
C THR A 15 -21.63 8.46 -6.31
N LYS A 16 -21.65 7.58 -7.31
CA LYS A 16 -22.46 6.36 -7.28
C LYS A 16 -22.04 5.43 -6.14
N GLU A 17 -20.75 5.32 -5.86
CA GLU A 17 -20.23 4.50 -4.74
C GLU A 17 -20.69 5.06 -3.37
N LEU A 18 -20.73 6.39 -3.21
CA LEU A 18 -21.19 7.03 -1.96
C LEU A 18 -22.63 6.65 -1.57
N LEU A 19 -23.48 6.27 -2.54
CA LEU A 19 -24.87 5.86 -2.27
C LEU A 19 -24.96 4.50 -1.58
N VAL A 20 -23.96 3.63 -1.78
CA VAL A 20 -23.94 2.27 -1.25
C VAL A 20 -22.98 2.18 -0.06
N ASN A 21 -21.90 2.96 -0.09
CA ASN A 21 -20.77 2.81 0.81
C ASN A 21 -20.69 3.93 1.85
N VAL A 22 -21.27 3.66 3.02
CA VAL A 22 -21.38 4.63 4.12
C VAL A 22 -20.01 5.06 4.67
N ALA A 23 -18.97 4.23 4.53
CA ALA A 23 -17.63 4.50 5.04
C ALA A 23 -16.76 5.30 4.06
N LEU A 24 -17.23 5.54 2.83
CA LEU A 24 -16.51 6.29 1.82
C LEU A 24 -16.83 7.79 1.93
N ARG A 25 -15.83 8.64 1.77
CA ARG A 25 -15.95 10.09 1.63
C ARG A 25 -15.16 10.54 0.42
N VAL A 26 -15.74 11.43 -0.38
CA VAL A 26 -15.11 11.98 -1.57
C VAL A 26 -15.21 13.48 -1.45
N GLU A 27 -14.07 14.16 -1.53
CA GLU A 27 -13.95 15.61 -1.48
C GLU A 27 -13.34 16.10 -2.80
N ASP A 28 -13.93 17.16 -3.37
CA ASP A 28 -13.32 17.89 -4.48
C ASP A 28 -12.08 18.65 -3.96
N THR A 29 -11.04 18.74 -4.78
CA THR A 29 -9.84 19.52 -4.45
C THR A 29 -9.81 20.84 -5.22
N GLU A 30 -8.74 21.63 -5.06
CA GLU A 30 -8.54 22.85 -5.87
C GLU A 30 -8.38 22.54 -7.37
N ASP A 31 -7.91 21.33 -7.69
CA ASP A 31 -7.77 20.84 -9.05
C ASP A 31 -9.02 20.05 -9.46
N THR A 32 -9.58 20.38 -10.62
CA THR A 32 -10.80 19.77 -11.15
C THR A 32 -10.63 18.30 -11.52
N ASP A 33 -9.39 17.86 -11.75
CA ASP A 33 -9.07 16.50 -12.14
C ASP A 33 -8.59 15.63 -10.96
N VAL A 34 -8.52 16.20 -9.75
CA VAL A 34 -8.06 15.50 -8.54
C VAL A 34 -9.17 15.41 -7.50
N PHE A 35 -9.43 14.18 -7.07
CA PHE A 35 -10.41 13.88 -6.02
C PHE A 35 -9.72 13.30 -4.80
N ARG A 36 -10.06 13.80 -3.62
CA ARG A 36 -9.60 13.23 -2.36
C ARG A 36 -10.61 12.19 -1.89
N VAL A 37 -10.22 10.92 -1.96
CA VAL A 37 -11.05 9.78 -1.53
C VAL A 37 -10.55 9.27 -0.20
N SER A 38 -11.43 9.24 0.80
CA SER A 38 -11.16 8.70 2.14
C SER A 38 -12.05 7.49 2.40
N GLY A 39 -11.47 6.42 2.92
CA GLY A 39 -12.19 5.19 3.27
C GLY A 39 -11.71 4.60 4.58
N ARG A 40 -12.38 3.53 5.02
CA ARG A 40 -12.07 2.77 6.24
C ARG A 40 -10.62 2.24 6.35
N GLY A 41 -9.91 2.04 5.25
CA GLY A 41 -8.54 1.53 5.24
C GLY A 41 -8.01 1.32 3.84
N GLU A 42 -6.75 0.88 3.70
CA GLU A 42 -6.10 0.63 2.41
C GLU A 42 -6.87 -0.40 1.58
N LEU A 43 -7.19 -1.56 2.17
CA LEU A 43 -7.90 -2.65 1.47
C LEU A 43 -9.23 -2.18 0.89
N HIS A 44 -9.96 -1.35 1.63
CA HIS A 44 -11.24 -0.82 1.17
C HIS A 44 -11.08 0.05 -0.10
N LEU A 45 -10.05 0.90 -0.14
CA LEU A 45 -9.76 1.72 -1.32
C LEU A 45 -9.23 0.86 -2.48
N THR A 46 -8.38 -0.15 -2.20
CA THR A 46 -7.87 -1.07 -3.22
C THR A 46 -9.00 -1.85 -3.90
N ILE A 47 -10.02 -2.30 -3.15
CA ILE A 47 -11.19 -2.97 -3.73
C ILE A 47 -11.96 -2.04 -4.68
N LEU A 48 -12.18 -0.78 -4.28
CA LEU A 48 -12.83 0.22 -5.14
C LEU A 48 -12.04 0.43 -6.44
N LEU A 49 -10.73 0.63 -6.33
CA LEU A 49 -9.85 0.84 -7.48
C LEU A 49 -9.81 -0.37 -8.41
N GLU A 50 -9.73 -1.59 -7.86
CA GLU A 50 -9.73 -2.81 -8.66
C GLU A 50 -11.07 -3.03 -9.37
N ASN A 51 -12.18 -2.71 -8.72
CA ASN A 51 -13.50 -2.74 -9.36
C ASN A 51 -13.60 -1.73 -10.50
N MET A 52 -13.17 -0.48 -10.28
CA MET A 52 -13.14 0.54 -11.33
C MET A 52 -12.22 0.14 -12.49
N ARG A 53 -11.06 -0.48 -12.20
CA ARG A 53 -10.17 -1.01 -13.24
C ARG A 53 -10.85 -2.08 -14.09
N ARG A 54 -11.60 -3.00 -13.47
CA ARG A 54 -12.39 -4.05 -14.16
C ARG A 54 -13.55 -3.47 -14.96
N GLU A 55 -14.13 -2.37 -14.50
CA GLU A 55 -15.15 -1.60 -15.23
C GLU A 55 -14.56 -0.84 -16.44
N GLY A 56 -13.23 -0.75 -16.54
CA GLY A 56 -12.52 -0.13 -17.67
C GLY A 56 -12.14 1.33 -17.44
N PHE A 57 -12.08 1.79 -16.18
CA PHE A 57 -11.54 3.09 -15.84
C PHE A 57 -10.01 3.09 -15.87
N GLU A 58 -9.43 4.18 -16.35
CA GLU A 58 -8.01 4.50 -16.17
C GLU A 58 -7.88 5.76 -15.32
N MET A 59 -7.03 5.66 -14.30
CA MET A 59 -6.77 6.75 -13.36
C MET A 59 -5.38 6.59 -12.73
N ALA A 60 -4.80 7.71 -12.31
CA ALA A 60 -3.62 7.71 -11.45
C ALA A 60 -4.06 7.81 -9.98
N VAL A 61 -3.36 7.11 -9.09
CA VAL A 61 -3.62 7.15 -7.66
C VAL A 61 -2.39 7.59 -6.89
N GLY A 62 -2.58 8.51 -5.95
CA GLY A 62 -1.53 8.95 -5.05
C GLY A 62 -1.21 7.91 -3.97
N LYS A 63 -0.05 8.03 -3.33
CA LYS A 63 0.30 7.20 -2.16
C LYS A 63 -0.77 7.38 -1.06
N PRO A 64 -1.35 6.29 -0.52
CA PRO A 64 -2.32 6.39 0.56
C PRO A 64 -1.67 7.04 1.79
N ARG A 65 -2.44 7.87 2.48
CA ARG A 65 -2.02 8.58 3.69
C ARG A 65 -3.07 8.38 4.77
N VAL A 66 -2.62 8.26 6.01
CA VAL A 66 -3.53 8.25 7.16
C VAL A 66 -4.16 9.62 7.35
N VAL A 67 -5.41 9.63 7.82
CA VAL A 67 -6.11 10.86 8.20
C VAL A 67 -5.77 11.18 9.64
N TYR A 68 -4.93 12.19 9.85
CA TYR A 68 -4.63 12.71 11.18
C TYR A 68 -5.84 13.44 11.76
N ARG A 69 -5.99 13.35 13.08
CA ARG A 69 -6.99 14.11 13.84
C ARG A 69 -6.32 14.82 15.00
N GLU A 70 -6.87 15.95 15.40
CA GLU A 70 -6.48 16.61 16.64
C GLU A 70 -7.48 16.21 17.73
N ILE A 71 -6.98 15.60 18.80
CA ILE A 71 -7.79 15.16 19.93
C ILE A 71 -7.14 15.74 21.18
N ASN A 72 -7.88 16.56 21.94
CA ASN A 72 -7.38 17.24 23.13
C ASN A 72 -6.11 18.08 22.91
N GLY A 73 -5.96 18.70 21.74
CA GLY A 73 -4.79 19.51 21.38
C GLY A 73 -3.56 18.70 20.95
N GLU A 74 -3.68 17.36 20.87
CA GLU A 74 -2.61 16.48 20.41
C GLU A 74 -2.93 15.89 19.03
N LYS A 75 -1.92 15.80 18.17
CA LYS A 75 -2.05 15.18 16.86
C LYS A 75 -2.04 13.66 17.01
N CYS A 76 -3.13 13.02 16.59
CA CYS A 76 -3.34 11.58 16.64
C CYS A 76 -3.39 10.95 15.24
N GLU A 77 -2.91 9.71 15.14
CA GLU A 77 -3.07 8.84 13.97
C GLU A 77 -3.92 7.60 14.32
N PRO A 78 -4.58 6.97 13.33
CA PRO A 78 -5.34 5.75 13.58
C PRO A 78 -4.41 4.55 13.85
N TYR A 79 -4.77 3.77 14.85
CA TYR A 79 -4.16 2.48 15.19
C TYR A 79 -5.11 1.33 14.85
N GLU A 80 -4.52 0.18 14.56
CA GLU A 80 -5.21 -1.04 14.22
C GLU A 80 -4.69 -2.20 15.08
N ILE A 81 -5.58 -3.12 15.43
CA ILE A 81 -5.21 -4.43 15.96
C ILE A 81 -4.96 -5.35 14.78
N LEU A 82 -3.71 -5.73 14.60
CA LEU A 82 -3.25 -6.70 13.62
C LEU A 82 -3.15 -8.07 14.28
N THR A 83 -3.85 -9.05 13.73
CA THR A 83 -3.69 -10.46 14.03
C THR A 83 -3.01 -11.14 12.86
N VAL A 84 -1.86 -11.77 13.11
CA VAL A 84 -1.18 -12.61 12.12
C VAL A 84 -1.05 -14.02 12.65
N ASP A 85 -1.20 -14.99 11.77
CA ASP A 85 -1.02 -16.41 12.06
C ASP A 85 -0.01 -16.95 11.05
N VAL A 86 1.12 -17.41 11.56
CA VAL A 86 2.30 -17.77 10.77
C VAL A 86 2.89 -19.08 11.26
N GLU A 87 3.58 -19.79 10.36
CA GLU A 87 4.40 -20.95 10.75
C GLU A 87 5.58 -20.50 11.63
N ASP A 88 5.97 -21.33 12.59
CA ASP A 88 7.01 -21.00 13.58
C ASP A 88 8.35 -20.63 12.92
N GLU A 89 8.66 -21.22 11.76
CA GLU A 89 9.85 -20.91 10.96
C GLU A 89 9.90 -19.46 10.48
N ASN A 90 8.73 -18.87 10.19
CA ASN A 90 8.59 -17.52 9.63
C ASN A 90 8.33 -16.46 10.72
N GLN A 91 8.05 -16.88 11.95
CA GLN A 91 7.69 -16.01 13.06
C GLN A 91 8.71 -14.88 13.29
N GLY A 92 10.00 -15.22 13.36
CA GLY A 92 11.05 -14.24 13.66
C GLY A 92 11.14 -13.10 12.64
N ALA A 93 11.03 -13.43 11.35
CA ALA A 93 11.09 -12.45 10.27
C ALA A 93 9.88 -11.50 10.29
N VAL A 94 8.68 -12.03 10.57
CA VAL A 94 7.45 -11.24 10.68
C VAL A 94 7.49 -10.31 11.89
N MET A 95 7.98 -10.81 13.03
CA MET A 95 8.15 -10.00 14.24
C MET A 95 9.13 -8.83 14.04
N GLU A 96 10.25 -9.07 13.33
CA GLU A 96 11.24 -8.03 13.05
C GLU A 96 10.64 -6.91 12.19
N GLU A 97 9.92 -7.26 11.11
CA GLU A 97 9.31 -6.27 10.23
C GLU A 97 8.17 -5.48 10.91
N LEU A 98 7.35 -6.14 11.73
CA LEU A 98 6.33 -5.46 12.53
C LEU A 98 6.95 -4.51 13.58
N GLY A 99 8.07 -4.91 14.20
CA GLY A 99 8.83 -4.05 15.11
C GLY A 99 9.38 -2.80 14.41
N ARG A 100 9.94 -2.95 13.20
CA ARG A 100 10.41 -1.82 12.37
C ARG A 100 9.29 -0.84 12.03
N ARG A 101 8.06 -1.34 11.87
CA ARG A 101 6.84 -0.56 11.58
C ARG A 101 6.16 0.00 12.83
N ARG A 102 6.83 -0.04 14.00
CA ARG A 102 6.34 0.46 15.29
C ARG A 102 5.11 -0.29 15.82
N GLY A 103 4.96 -1.56 15.42
CA GLY A 103 3.98 -2.47 15.99
C GLY A 103 4.38 -2.87 17.41
N GLU A 104 3.44 -2.82 18.34
CA GLU A 104 3.60 -3.27 19.71
C GLU A 104 2.86 -4.60 19.89
N MET A 105 3.62 -5.65 20.21
CA MET A 105 3.05 -6.96 20.50
C MET A 105 2.16 -6.88 21.74
N GLN A 106 0.92 -7.32 21.60
CA GLN A 106 -0.07 -7.41 22.67
C GLN A 106 -0.15 -8.84 23.20
N ASN A 107 -0.13 -9.81 22.28
CA ASN A 107 -0.25 -11.23 22.63
C ASN A 107 0.53 -12.10 21.64
N MET A 108 0.97 -13.26 22.12
CA MET A 108 1.60 -14.32 21.34
C MET A 108 1.10 -15.65 21.89
N GLU A 109 0.50 -16.45 21.02
CA GLU A 109 -0.02 -17.77 21.37
C GLU A 109 0.43 -18.78 20.30
N SER A 110 1.16 -19.80 20.73
CA SER A 110 1.52 -20.93 19.87
C SER A 110 0.45 -22.01 19.99
N ASP A 111 0.04 -22.58 18.87
CA ASP A 111 -0.96 -23.65 18.83
C ASP A 111 -0.37 -25.03 19.17
N GLY A 112 0.96 -25.13 19.31
CA GLY A 112 1.69 -26.38 19.55
C GLY A 112 1.72 -27.34 18.35
N ASN A 113 1.11 -26.96 17.23
CA ASN A 113 1.01 -27.72 15.98
C ASN A 113 1.85 -27.09 14.85
N GLY A 114 2.78 -26.19 15.20
CA GLY A 114 3.73 -25.57 14.29
C GLY A 114 3.32 -24.19 13.77
N ARG A 115 2.27 -23.57 14.34
CA ARG A 115 1.86 -22.21 14.02
C ARG A 115 1.77 -21.35 15.28
N THR A 116 2.02 -20.08 15.08
CA THR A 116 1.95 -19.08 16.14
C THR A 116 1.09 -17.91 15.68
N ARG A 117 0.10 -17.59 16.51
CA ARG A 117 -0.75 -16.41 16.38
C ARG A 117 -0.12 -15.25 17.16
N LEU A 118 0.06 -14.13 16.48
CA LEU A 118 0.58 -12.89 17.05
C LEU A 118 -0.46 -11.79 16.93
N GLU A 119 -0.65 -11.05 18.02
CA GLU A 119 -1.51 -9.87 18.04
C GLU A 119 -0.68 -8.63 18.32
N TYR A 120 -0.85 -7.62 17.48
CA TYR A 120 -0.10 -6.38 17.50
C TYR A 120 -1.04 -5.18 17.48
N LYS A 121 -0.70 -4.15 18.25
CA LYS A 121 -1.24 -2.81 18.08
C LYS A 121 -0.27 -2.02 17.21
N ILE A 122 -0.70 -1.59 16.04
CA ILE A 122 0.16 -0.96 15.04
C ILE A 122 -0.51 0.28 14.45
N PRO A 123 0.21 1.40 14.22
CA PRO A 123 -0.34 2.53 13.50
C PRO A 123 -0.69 2.12 12.06
N ALA A 124 -1.86 2.56 11.56
CA ALA A 124 -2.31 2.23 10.19
C ALA A 124 -1.29 2.67 9.12
N ARG A 125 -0.53 3.73 9.40
CA ARG A 125 0.56 4.22 8.53
C ARG A 125 1.68 3.18 8.36
N GLY A 126 1.93 2.37 9.39
CA GLY A 126 2.92 1.29 9.38
C GLY A 126 2.43 0.04 8.66
N LEU A 127 1.11 -0.18 8.56
CA LEU A 127 0.53 -1.29 7.80
C LEU A 127 0.56 -1.07 6.29
N ILE A 128 0.72 0.17 5.82
CA ILE A 128 0.71 0.48 4.38
C ILE A 128 1.79 -0.33 3.65
N GLY A 129 1.35 -1.13 2.68
CA GLY A 129 2.22 -2.01 1.88
C GLY A 129 2.75 -3.25 2.60
N PHE A 130 2.45 -3.45 3.89
CA PHE A 130 2.91 -4.62 4.64
C PHE A 130 2.30 -5.93 4.12
N GLN A 131 1.08 -5.89 3.58
CA GLN A 131 0.41 -7.09 3.06
C GLN A 131 1.23 -7.84 2.00
N GLY A 132 1.85 -7.13 1.07
CA GLY A 132 2.68 -7.74 0.02
C GLY A 132 3.99 -8.32 0.56
N GLU A 133 4.62 -7.62 1.51
CA GLU A 133 5.82 -8.10 2.21
C GLU A 133 5.51 -9.34 3.05
N PHE A 134 4.41 -9.33 3.81
CA PHE A 134 3.95 -10.44 4.64
C PHE A 134 3.73 -11.71 3.83
N LEU A 135 3.06 -11.62 2.67
CA LEU A 135 2.88 -12.76 1.77
C LEU A 135 4.21 -13.29 1.24
N THR A 136 5.18 -12.42 1.00
CA THR A 136 6.53 -12.80 0.55
C THR A 136 7.30 -13.50 1.67
N LEU A 137 7.26 -12.96 2.89
CA LEU A 137 7.94 -13.52 4.07
C LEU A 137 7.39 -14.89 4.44
N THR A 138 6.08 -15.07 4.35
CA THR A 138 5.38 -16.31 4.71
C THR A 138 5.20 -17.26 3.53
N ARG A 139 5.71 -16.91 2.33
CA ARG A 139 5.50 -17.68 1.09
C ARG A 139 4.03 -18.00 0.81
N GLY A 140 3.12 -17.16 1.28
CA GLY A 140 1.68 -17.30 1.13
C GLY A 140 0.98 -18.23 2.15
N THR A 141 1.67 -18.80 3.14
CA THR A 141 1.06 -19.67 4.16
C THR A 141 0.55 -18.89 5.38
N GLY A 142 0.93 -17.61 5.50
CA GLY A 142 0.50 -16.74 6.58
C GLY A 142 -0.91 -16.21 6.39
N LEU A 143 -1.65 -16.10 7.49
CA LEU A 143 -2.93 -15.41 7.54
C LEU A 143 -2.76 -14.08 8.26
N MET A 144 -3.42 -13.04 7.76
CA MET A 144 -3.38 -11.71 8.33
C MET A 144 -4.78 -11.11 8.33
N ALA A 145 -5.17 -10.55 9.46
CA ALA A 145 -6.37 -9.75 9.61
C ALA A 145 -6.04 -8.52 10.45
N HIS A 146 -6.65 -7.39 10.13
CA HIS A 146 -6.50 -6.20 10.95
C HIS A 146 -7.82 -5.45 11.02
N ILE A 147 -8.03 -4.79 12.16
CA ILE A 147 -9.23 -3.98 12.42
C ILE A 147 -8.80 -2.66 13.06
N PHE A 148 -9.51 -1.59 12.70
CA PHE A 148 -9.37 -0.30 13.37
C PHE A 148 -9.67 -0.45 14.86
N ASP A 149 -8.79 0.10 15.69
CA ASP A 149 -8.90 0.13 17.15
C ASP A 149 -9.33 1.53 17.62
N GLU A 150 -8.41 2.48 17.56
CA GLU A 150 -8.61 3.83 18.07
C GLU A 150 -7.69 4.86 17.39
N TYR A 151 -7.90 6.14 17.71
CA TYR A 151 -6.93 7.19 17.42
C TYR A 151 -6.03 7.42 18.63
N ALA A 152 -4.72 7.31 18.44
CA ALA A 152 -3.74 7.53 19.49
C ALA A 152 -2.65 8.52 19.02
N PRO A 153 -1.86 9.10 19.95
CA PRO A 153 -0.79 10.02 19.61
C PRO A 153 0.15 9.50 18.53
N VAL A 154 0.56 10.39 17.64
CA VAL A 154 1.45 10.05 16.52
C VAL A 154 2.80 9.56 17.07
N LYS A 155 3.21 8.36 16.65
CA LYS A 155 4.56 7.88 16.95
C LYS A 155 5.56 8.57 16.03
N ALA A 156 6.63 9.08 16.64
CA ALA A 156 7.77 9.63 15.91
C ALA A 156 8.41 8.55 15.03
N ASP A 157 8.77 8.96 13.82
CA ASP A 157 9.68 8.27 12.91
C ASP A 157 9.25 6.85 12.45
N MET A 158 8.80 6.77 11.20
CA MET A 158 8.71 5.50 10.47
C MET A 158 9.68 5.54 9.30
N PRO A 159 10.43 4.44 9.07
CA PRO A 159 11.32 4.38 7.92
C PRO A 159 10.52 4.54 6.62
N GLY A 160 10.99 5.44 5.75
CA GLY A 160 10.53 5.55 4.38
C GLY A 160 10.98 4.34 3.55
N ARG A 161 10.71 4.40 2.24
CA ARG A 161 11.22 3.37 1.31
C ARG A 161 12.75 3.40 1.32
N ARG A 162 13.39 2.23 1.51
CA ARG A 162 14.87 2.10 1.54
C ARG A 162 15.53 2.25 0.17
N ASN A 163 14.78 1.98 -0.89
CA ASN A 163 15.28 1.94 -2.26
C ASN A 163 14.87 3.17 -3.06
N GLY A 164 15.69 3.55 -4.03
CA GLY A 164 15.39 4.49 -5.09
C GLY A 164 14.56 3.85 -6.20
N VAL A 165 14.33 4.60 -7.27
CA VAL A 165 13.61 4.13 -8.47
C VAL A 165 14.45 4.36 -9.70
N LEU A 166 14.36 3.40 -10.63
CA LEU A 166 14.87 3.56 -11.98
C LEU A 166 13.78 4.23 -12.80
N ILE A 167 14.08 5.39 -13.40
CA ILE A 167 13.15 6.21 -14.17
C ILE A 167 13.56 6.15 -15.64
N SER A 168 12.60 5.96 -16.54
CA SER A 168 12.84 6.04 -17.98
C SER A 168 13.18 7.48 -18.38
N ALA A 169 14.29 7.64 -19.09
CA ALA A 169 14.73 8.94 -19.60
C ALA A 169 14.02 9.34 -20.90
N GLU A 170 13.52 8.37 -21.68
CA GLU A 170 13.00 8.61 -23.02
C GLU A 170 11.71 7.81 -23.27
N HIS A 171 10.97 8.23 -24.30
CA HIS A 171 9.83 7.49 -24.84
C HIS A 171 10.31 6.48 -25.89
N GLY A 172 9.89 5.22 -25.77
CA GLY A 172 10.30 4.17 -26.70
C GLY A 172 9.98 2.78 -26.19
N GLU A 173 10.47 1.75 -26.88
CA GLU A 173 10.31 0.36 -26.45
C GLU A 173 11.49 -0.10 -25.60
N ALA A 174 11.20 -0.90 -24.58
CA ALA A 174 12.22 -1.45 -23.70
C ALA A 174 13.08 -2.47 -24.47
N VAL A 175 14.33 -2.12 -24.77
CA VAL A 175 15.25 -3.02 -25.48
C VAL A 175 15.91 -3.98 -24.49
N ALA A 176 15.91 -5.28 -24.80
CA ALA A 176 16.50 -6.32 -23.94
C ALA A 176 17.96 -6.02 -23.54
N TYR A 177 18.77 -5.50 -24.47
CA TYR A 177 20.16 -5.14 -24.20
C TYR A 177 20.31 -4.03 -23.15
N ALA A 178 19.41 -3.04 -23.14
CA ALA A 178 19.41 -1.97 -22.15
C ALA A 178 18.95 -2.49 -20.78
N LEU A 179 17.85 -3.25 -20.75
CA LEU A 179 17.34 -3.87 -19.52
C LEU A 179 18.37 -4.80 -18.87
N TRP A 180 19.10 -5.58 -19.67
CA TRP A 180 20.14 -6.49 -19.18
C TRP A 180 21.29 -5.77 -18.47
N LYS A 181 21.65 -4.54 -18.89
CA LYS A 181 22.65 -3.73 -18.17
C LYS A 181 22.07 -3.04 -16.93
N LEU A 182 20.78 -2.75 -16.94
CA LEU A 182 20.11 -2.07 -15.83
C LEU A 182 19.75 -3.03 -14.70
N GLN A 183 19.56 -4.32 -14.97
CA GLN A 183 19.25 -5.32 -13.93
C GLN A 183 20.38 -5.46 -12.90
N ASP A 184 21.64 -5.16 -13.26
CA ASP A 184 22.77 -5.15 -12.33
C ASP A 184 22.63 -4.03 -11.28
N ARG A 185 21.86 -2.99 -11.60
CA ARG A 185 21.61 -1.84 -10.72
C ARG A 185 20.36 -2.01 -9.87
N GLY A 186 19.48 -2.96 -10.18
CA GLY A 186 18.19 -3.05 -9.51
C GLY A 186 17.24 -4.08 -10.11
N LYS A 187 16.07 -4.22 -9.48
CA LYS A 187 15.03 -5.14 -9.94
C LYS A 187 14.12 -4.43 -10.93
N MET A 188 14.05 -4.92 -12.17
CA MET A 188 13.22 -4.32 -13.22
C MET A 188 11.74 -4.69 -13.08
N PHE A 189 10.87 -3.75 -13.45
CA PHE A 189 9.42 -3.96 -13.61
C PHE A 189 9.04 -4.18 -15.06
N SER A 190 9.73 -3.50 -15.99
CA SER A 190 9.49 -3.64 -17.43
C SER A 190 10.24 -4.83 -18.01
N VAL A 191 9.66 -5.43 -19.05
CA VAL A 191 10.23 -6.52 -19.83
C VAL A 191 10.53 -6.04 -21.26
N PRO A 192 11.39 -6.77 -22.01
CA PRO A 192 11.69 -6.39 -23.39
C PRO A 192 10.42 -6.28 -24.25
N GLY A 193 10.29 -5.17 -24.98
CA GLY A 193 9.11 -4.87 -25.82
C GLY A 193 8.03 -4.03 -25.14
N ASP A 194 8.13 -3.76 -23.82
CA ASP A 194 7.21 -2.84 -23.15
C ASP A 194 7.37 -1.42 -23.69
N LYS A 195 6.24 -0.74 -23.92
CA LYS A 195 6.22 0.68 -24.30
C LYS A 195 6.47 1.54 -23.06
N LEU A 196 7.56 2.28 -23.06
CA LEU A 196 8.00 3.17 -21.99
C LEU A 196 7.75 4.62 -22.38
N TYR A 197 7.47 5.47 -21.39
CA TYR A 197 7.40 6.93 -21.54
C TYR A 197 8.36 7.60 -20.57
N GLU A 198 8.77 8.83 -20.89
CA GLU A 198 9.66 9.62 -20.03
C GLU A 198 9.01 9.84 -18.64
N GLY A 199 9.78 9.59 -17.58
CA GLY A 199 9.27 9.67 -16.20
C GLY A 199 8.59 8.40 -15.69
N MET A 200 8.40 7.37 -16.54
CA MET A 200 7.89 6.07 -16.10
C MET A 200 8.89 5.37 -15.16
N VAL A 201 8.41 4.85 -14.03
CA VAL A 201 9.22 4.03 -13.13
C VAL A 201 9.35 2.62 -13.73
N ILE A 202 10.57 2.23 -14.07
CA ILE A 202 10.89 0.97 -14.76
C ILE A 202 11.54 -0.08 -13.87
N GLY A 203 11.87 0.26 -12.62
CA GLY A 203 12.45 -0.68 -11.66
C GLY A 203 12.76 -0.07 -10.30
N ILE A 204 13.23 -0.93 -9.40
CA ILE A 204 13.67 -0.60 -8.04
C ILE A 204 15.19 -0.51 -8.04
N HIS A 205 15.75 0.62 -7.63
CA HIS A 205 17.19 0.80 -7.54
C HIS A 205 17.75 0.06 -6.30
N SER A 206 18.92 -0.56 -6.43
CA SER A 206 19.59 -1.26 -5.31
C SER A 206 20.04 -0.32 -4.19
N ARG A 207 20.20 0.97 -4.49
CA ARG A 207 20.53 2.04 -3.55
C ARG A 207 19.30 2.92 -3.28
N ASP A 208 19.43 3.86 -2.36
CA ASP A 208 18.37 4.76 -1.89
C ASP A 208 18.08 5.95 -2.82
N ASN A 209 19.01 6.28 -3.71
CA ASN A 209 18.93 7.42 -4.63
C ASN A 209 18.15 7.15 -5.92
#